data_AF-A0A1G1KRK4-F1
#
_entry.id   AF-A0A1G1KRK4-F1
#
_cell.length_a   1.000
_cell.length_b   1.000
_cell.length_c   1.000
_cell.angle_alpha   90.00
_cell.angle_beta   90.00
_cell.angle_gamma   90.00
#
_symmetry.space_group_name_H-M   'P 1'
#
loop_
_entity.id
_entity.type
_entity.pdbx_description
1 polymer ?
#
loop_
_entity_poly.entity_id
_entity_poly.type
_entity_poly.pdbx_seq_one_letter_code
_entity_poly.pdbx_strand_id
1 'polypeptide(L)'
;MDIKIPQNSPIETDAYKMRALVLEREAYQSREAGQIEKAFAAYDEAGNIYAKLGDHLKASFCYSAAATCWNIHTGWQPLSQAASRNHLAAREAMKSKQYDYARSLFREAALLYEKEGDSENYSDCFIGSQHAGRNRAWELWTGAGTASSFAAEANASVDMNLKPRIQNFFRWLFNILNDAVWGYGEKPLRTLVVLAIIIFGCAIVYSFSGHIISAGGERHISFLEAIYFSTITFTTVGFGDFLPGHWTRFLAAAEALSGITLVPLFVVGLTRRYLRMYR
;
A
#
# COMPACT_ATOMS: atom_id res chain seq x y z
N MET A 1 19.52 14.55 20.39
CA MET A 1 20.91 14.63 19.87
C MET A 1 21.02 13.69 18.68
N ASP A 2 21.17 14.22 17.47
CA ASP A 2 21.34 13.43 16.26
C ASP A 2 22.75 12.85 16.18
N ILE A 3 22.91 11.64 16.70
CA ILE A 3 24.16 10.88 16.54
C ILE A 3 24.22 10.39 15.09
N LYS A 4 25.05 11.04 14.26
CA LYS A 4 25.50 10.51 12.96
C LYS A 4 26.49 9.39 13.24
N ILE A 5 26.14 8.15 12.91
CA ILE A 5 27.03 6.99 13.04
C ILE A 5 27.85 6.90 11.74
N PRO A 6 29.19 7.05 11.77
CA PRO A 6 30.02 6.85 10.59
C PRO A 6 30.04 5.37 10.21
N GLN A 7 29.76 5.04 8.95
CA GLN A 7 29.78 3.66 8.44
C GLN A 7 31.21 3.09 8.21
N ASN A 8 32.26 3.71 8.75
CA ASN A 8 33.63 3.52 8.27
C ASN A 8 34.57 2.74 9.20
N SER A 9 34.11 2.17 10.32
CA SER A 9 34.94 1.28 11.14
C SER A 9 34.15 0.12 11.81
N PRO A 10 34.62 -1.15 11.70
CA PRO A 10 33.95 -2.31 12.32
C PRO A 10 33.79 -2.21 13.84
N ILE A 11 34.76 -1.56 14.49
CA ILE A 11 34.84 -1.41 15.96
C ILE A 11 33.75 -0.48 16.48
N GLU A 12 33.42 0.59 15.75
CA GLU A 12 32.32 1.50 16.14
C GLU A 12 30.96 0.81 16.02
N THR A 13 30.72 0.06 14.95
CA THR A 13 29.48 -0.73 14.77
C THR A 13 29.23 -1.71 15.92
N ASP A 14 30.27 -2.39 16.40
CA ASP A 14 30.15 -3.32 17.54
C ASP A 14 29.85 -2.58 18.85
N ALA A 15 30.46 -1.41 19.09
CA ALA A 15 30.16 -0.59 20.25
C ALA A 15 28.69 -0.12 20.27
N TYR A 16 28.15 0.30 19.13
CA TYR A 16 26.73 0.70 19.02
C TYR A 16 25.79 -0.49 19.21
N LYS A 17 26.14 -1.67 18.68
CA LYS A 17 25.36 -2.89 18.88
C LYS A 17 25.35 -3.32 20.34
N MET A 18 26.48 -3.24 21.03
CA MET A 18 26.57 -3.50 22.47
C MET A 18 25.75 -2.50 23.28
N ARG A 19 25.77 -1.21 22.92
CA ARG A 19 24.91 -0.19 23.54
C ARG A 19 23.42 -0.50 23.36
N ALA A 20 23.00 -0.89 22.16
CA ALA A 20 21.61 -1.25 21.89
C ALA A 20 21.16 -2.47 22.73
N LEU A 21 22.02 -3.48 22.87
CA LEU A 21 21.74 -4.66 23.71
C LEU A 21 21.61 -4.31 25.21
N VAL A 22 22.43 -3.38 25.71
CA VAL A 22 22.34 -2.91 27.09
C VAL A 22 21.01 -2.18 27.31
N LEU A 23 20.62 -1.31 26.38
CA LEU A 23 19.34 -0.60 26.43
C LEU A 23 18.14 -1.56 26.36
N GLU A 24 18.19 -2.61 25.55
CA GLU A 24 17.14 -3.63 25.53
C GLU A 24 16.99 -4.31 26.89
N ARG A 25 18.10 -4.71 27.53
CA ARG A 25 18.08 -5.33 28.87
C ARG A 25 17.52 -4.38 29.93
N GLU A 26 17.95 -3.11 29.89
CA GLU A 26 17.42 -2.07 30.79
C GLU A 26 15.91 -1.86 30.57
N ALA A 27 15.46 -1.90 29.32
CA ALA A 27 14.05 -1.79 28.99
C ALA A 27 13.21 -2.96 29.54
N TYR A 28 13.71 -4.20 29.42
CA TYR A 28 13.07 -5.38 30.00
C TYR A 28 12.97 -5.29 31.53
N GLN A 29 14.07 -4.92 32.20
CA GLN A 29 14.09 -4.74 33.66
C GLN A 29 13.14 -3.63 34.11
N SER A 30 13.13 -2.50 33.41
CA SER A 30 12.24 -1.37 33.69
C SER A 30 10.77 -1.74 33.49
N ARG A 31 10.46 -2.59 32.49
CA ARG A 31 9.12 -3.11 32.22
C ARG A 31 8.65 -4.03 33.34
N GLU A 32 9.50 -4.93 33.81
CA GLU A 32 9.20 -5.81 34.97
C GLU A 32 9.02 -5.01 36.27
N ALA A 33 9.79 -3.93 36.45
CA ALA A 33 9.68 -3.02 37.57
C ALA A 33 8.46 -2.07 37.50
N GLY A 34 7.63 -2.16 36.44
CA GLY A 34 6.47 -1.28 36.23
C GLY A 34 6.80 0.16 35.82
N GLN A 35 8.05 0.47 35.50
CA GLN A 35 8.51 1.80 35.05
C GLN A 35 8.35 1.94 33.52
N ILE A 36 7.09 2.04 33.08
CA ILE A 36 6.69 1.97 31.66
C ILE A 36 7.34 3.06 30.80
N GLU A 37 7.39 4.32 31.27
CA GLU A 37 7.96 5.42 30.50
C GLU A 37 9.47 5.25 30.24
N LYS A 38 10.20 4.76 31.25
CA LYS A 38 11.62 4.45 31.11
C LYS A 38 11.84 3.25 30.20
N ALA A 39 11.03 2.20 30.35
CA ALA A 39 11.07 1.04 29.48
C ALA A 39 10.83 1.44 28.01
N PHE A 40 9.85 2.31 27.78
CA PHE A 40 9.57 2.87 26.46
C PHE A 40 10.75 3.66 25.89
N ALA A 41 11.30 4.60 26.66
CA ALA A 41 12.43 5.43 26.21
C ALA A 41 13.64 4.57 25.83
N ALA A 42 13.94 3.54 26.63
CA ALA A 42 15.01 2.60 26.36
C ALA A 42 14.77 1.75 25.10
N TYR A 43 13.54 1.23 24.89
CA TYR A 43 13.20 0.51 23.65
C TYR A 43 13.25 1.41 22.41
N ASP A 44 12.82 2.67 22.52
CA ASP A 44 12.84 3.60 21.40
C ASP A 44 14.27 3.98 21.01
N GLU A 45 15.14 4.24 21.99
CA GLU A 45 16.56 4.49 21.74
C GLU A 45 17.26 3.27 21.13
N ALA A 46 16.99 2.06 21.65
CA ALA A 46 17.52 0.82 21.10
C ALA A 46 17.08 0.62 19.64
N GLY A 47 15.79 0.81 19.34
CA GLY A 47 15.24 0.72 17.99
C GLY A 47 15.89 1.70 17.01
N ASN A 48 16.09 2.95 17.43
CA ASN A 48 16.77 3.97 16.63
C ASN A 48 18.23 3.60 16.32
N ILE A 49 18.94 2.97 17.26
CA ILE A 49 20.30 2.49 17.03
C ILE A 49 20.29 1.33 16.02
N TYR A 50 19.42 0.33 16.19
CA TYR A 50 19.32 -0.79 15.25
C TYR A 50 18.91 -0.36 13.83
N ALA A 51 17.99 0.60 13.72
CA ALA A 51 17.58 1.16 12.43
C ALA A 51 18.76 1.84 11.70
N LYS A 52 19.61 2.57 12.45
CA LYS A 52 20.83 3.19 11.90
C LYS A 52 21.92 2.18 11.54
N LEU A 53 22.01 1.07 12.28
CA LEU A 53 22.94 -0.03 12.00
C LEU A 53 22.51 -0.89 10.80
N GLY A 54 21.27 -0.74 10.31
CA GLY A 54 20.72 -1.55 9.22
C GLY A 54 20.14 -2.90 9.67
N ASP A 55 20.08 -3.18 10.98
CA ASP A 55 19.38 -4.36 11.51
C ASP A 55 17.88 -4.05 11.65
N HIS A 56 17.22 -3.98 10.49
CA HIS A 56 15.81 -3.58 10.37
C HIS A 56 14.85 -4.51 11.13
N LEU A 57 15.21 -5.80 11.26
CA LEU A 57 14.37 -6.76 11.97
C LEU A 57 14.35 -6.48 13.47
N LYS A 58 15.52 -6.30 14.08
CA LYS A 58 15.60 -5.96 15.51
C LYS A 58 15.00 -4.60 15.81
N ALA A 59 15.26 -3.62 14.95
CA ALA A 59 14.63 -2.30 15.05
C ALA A 59 13.10 -2.41 15.11
N SER A 60 12.50 -3.21 14.22
CA SER A 60 11.06 -3.47 14.22
C SER A 60 10.58 -4.08 15.54
N PHE A 61 11.30 -5.06 16.09
CA PHE A 61 10.92 -5.66 17.37
C PHE A 61 11.00 -4.66 18.52
N CYS A 62 12.06 -3.85 18.62
CA CYS A 62 12.18 -2.83 19.64
C CYS A 62 11.05 -1.81 19.57
N TYR A 63 10.71 -1.31 18.36
CA TYR A 63 9.60 -0.37 18.19
C TYR A 63 8.25 -0.99 18.52
N SER A 64 8.02 -2.27 18.17
CA SER A 64 6.80 -2.97 18.56
C SER A 64 6.71 -3.14 20.08
N ALA A 65 7.82 -3.48 20.75
CA ALA A 65 7.89 -3.60 22.20
C ALA A 65 7.58 -2.24 22.86
N ALA A 66 8.18 -1.16 22.34
CA ALA A 66 7.90 0.20 22.75
C ALA A 66 6.40 0.54 22.62
N ALA A 67 5.75 0.17 21.52
CA ALA A 67 4.32 0.37 21.34
C ALA A 67 3.48 -0.42 22.36
N THR A 68 3.85 -1.68 22.66
CA THR A 68 3.12 -2.49 23.65
C THR A 68 3.22 -1.95 25.08
N CYS A 69 4.29 -1.22 25.43
CA CYS A 69 4.41 -0.57 26.74
C CYS A 69 3.22 0.35 27.04
N TRP A 70 2.72 1.05 26.01
CA TRP A 70 1.57 1.96 26.12
C TRP A 70 0.21 1.24 26.13
N ASN A 71 0.16 -0.02 25.69
CA ASN A 71 -1.09 -0.76 25.53
C ASN A 71 -1.57 -1.45 26.83
N ILE A 72 -0.71 -1.54 27.85
CA ILE A 72 -0.94 -2.44 29.00
C ILE A 72 -1.50 -1.73 30.25
N HIS A 73 -1.39 -0.40 30.42
CA HIS A 73 -1.62 0.14 31.78
C HIS A 73 -2.38 1.46 31.97
N THR A 74 -2.83 2.17 30.95
CA THR A 74 -3.37 3.53 31.20
C THR A 74 -4.54 3.82 30.29
N GLY A 75 -5.72 3.99 30.88
CA GLY A 75 -6.97 4.27 30.16
C GLY A 75 -7.00 5.59 29.38
N TRP A 76 -5.90 6.35 29.32
CA TRP A 76 -5.83 7.69 28.71
C TRP A 76 -4.42 8.10 28.24
N GLN A 77 -3.47 7.19 27.96
CA GLN A 77 -2.25 7.60 27.24
C GLN A 77 -2.52 7.75 25.73
N PRO A 78 -1.81 8.66 25.02
CA PRO A 78 -2.14 9.00 23.65
C PRO A 78 -1.91 7.80 22.72
N LEU A 79 -3.02 7.23 22.23
CA LEU A 79 -3.06 6.13 21.26
C LEU A 79 -2.14 6.39 20.05
N SER A 80 -1.87 7.65 19.73
CA SER A 80 -1.00 8.18 18.67
C SER A 80 0.46 7.84 18.88
N GLN A 81 0.95 7.87 20.12
CA GLN A 81 2.33 7.49 20.41
C GLN A 81 2.52 6.00 20.14
N ALA A 82 1.59 5.16 20.60
CA ALA A 82 1.60 3.73 20.29
C ALA A 82 1.44 3.47 18.78
N ALA A 83 0.51 4.18 18.12
CA ALA A 83 0.25 4.06 16.69
C ALA A 83 1.48 4.40 15.85
N SER A 84 2.14 5.52 16.16
CA SER A 84 3.34 5.97 15.44
C SER A 84 4.50 4.98 15.55
N ARG A 85 4.67 4.33 16.71
CA ARG A 85 5.72 3.33 16.90
C ARG A 85 5.39 2.01 16.21
N ASN A 86 4.13 1.58 16.23
CA ASN A 86 3.68 0.45 15.41
C ASN A 86 3.85 0.72 13.91
N HIS A 87 3.59 1.96 13.46
CA HIS A 87 3.83 2.38 12.08
C HIS A 87 5.32 2.32 11.73
N LEU A 88 6.21 2.86 12.58
CA LEU A 88 7.66 2.77 12.38
C LEU A 88 8.16 1.32 12.38
N ALA A 89 7.69 0.50 13.33
CA ALA A 89 7.97 -0.93 13.38
C ALA A 89 7.60 -1.61 12.05
N ALA A 90 6.39 -1.36 11.55
CA ALA A 90 5.92 -1.92 10.29
C ALA A 90 6.80 -1.52 9.09
N ARG A 91 7.28 -0.28 9.05
CA ARG A 91 8.20 0.19 7.99
C ARG A 91 9.55 -0.49 8.05
N GLU A 92 10.09 -0.74 9.23
CA GLU A 92 11.34 -1.50 9.40
C GLU A 92 11.14 -3.00 9.05
N ALA A 93 10.03 -3.62 9.46
CA ALA A 93 9.68 -4.99 9.07
C ALA A 93 9.52 -5.17 7.54
N MET A 94 9.02 -4.14 6.85
CA MET A 94 8.97 -4.12 5.38
C MET A 94 10.36 -4.18 4.76
N LYS A 95 11.34 -3.45 5.31
CA LYS A 95 12.73 -3.47 4.84
C LYS A 95 13.40 -4.83 5.07
N SER A 96 13.06 -5.49 6.17
CA SER A 96 13.55 -6.85 6.49
C SER A 96 12.80 -7.97 5.75
N LYS A 97 11.92 -7.65 4.79
CA LYS A 97 11.08 -8.59 4.01
C LYS A 97 10.15 -9.47 4.85
N GLN A 98 9.86 -9.10 6.10
CA GLN A 98 8.91 -9.82 6.94
C GLN A 98 7.50 -9.25 6.75
N TYR A 99 6.93 -9.49 5.57
CA TYR A 99 5.68 -8.83 5.19
C TYR A 99 4.46 -9.22 6.04
N ASP A 100 4.42 -10.43 6.59
CA ASP A 100 3.32 -10.84 7.47
C ASP A 100 3.30 -10.07 8.77
N TYR A 101 4.47 -9.95 9.38
CA TYR A 101 4.65 -9.19 10.59
C TYR A 101 4.44 -7.69 10.34
N ALA A 102 4.97 -7.16 9.23
CA ALA A 102 4.70 -5.79 8.82
C ALA A 102 3.20 -5.53 8.64
N ARG A 103 2.47 -6.48 8.03
CA ARG A 103 1.02 -6.36 7.80
C ARG A 103 0.22 -6.32 9.10
N SER A 104 0.57 -7.15 10.10
CA SER A 104 -0.10 -7.09 11.41
C SER A 104 0.17 -5.76 12.11
N LEU A 105 1.42 -5.29 12.10
CA LEU A 105 1.80 -4.01 12.71
C LEU A 105 1.11 -2.81 12.03
N PHE A 106 1.03 -2.78 10.70
CA PHE A 106 0.29 -1.73 9.99
C PHE A 106 -1.21 -1.74 10.32
N ARG A 107 -1.81 -2.92 10.50
CA ARG A 107 -3.22 -3.03 10.89
C ARG A 107 -3.45 -2.53 12.31
N GLU A 108 -2.57 -2.88 13.24
CA GLU A 108 -2.64 -2.38 14.62
C GLU A 108 -2.47 -0.86 14.66
N ALA A 109 -1.48 -0.31 13.93
CA ALA A 109 -1.31 1.13 13.81
C ALA A 109 -2.55 1.82 13.22
N ALA A 110 -3.12 1.27 12.14
CA ALA A 110 -4.33 1.79 11.54
C ALA A 110 -5.52 1.79 12.52
N LEU A 111 -5.73 0.72 13.28
CA LEU A 111 -6.80 0.66 14.29
C LEU A 111 -6.63 1.71 15.39
N LEU A 112 -5.39 2.01 15.79
CA LEU A 112 -5.11 3.04 16.79
C LEU A 112 -5.37 4.44 16.23
N TYR A 113 -4.91 4.73 15.01
CA TYR A 113 -5.20 6.00 14.33
C TYR A 113 -6.70 6.21 14.08
N GLU A 114 -7.43 5.14 13.74
CA GLU A 114 -8.88 5.20 13.57
C GLU A 114 -9.60 5.59 14.87
N LYS A 115 -9.15 5.07 16.02
CA LYS A 115 -9.72 5.40 17.33
C LYS A 115 -9.48 6.86 17.73
N GLU A 116 -8.40 7.47 17.27
CA GLU A 116 -8.10 8.88 17.53
C GLU A 116 -8.76 9.85 16.53
N GLY A 117 -9.31 9.35 15.41
CA GLY A 117 -9.83 10.19 14.34
C GLY A 117 -8.76 10.74 13.39
N ASP A 118 -7.51 10.25 13.47
CA ASP A 118 -6.43 10.64 12.55
C ASP A 118 -6.57 9.88 11.20
N SER A 119 -7.36 10.46 10.30
CA SER A 119 -7.66 9.86 9.00
C SER A 119 -6.46 9.81 8.03
N GLU A 120 -5.47 10.69 8.18
CA GLU A 120 -4.31 10.76 7.28
C GLU A 120 -3.35 9.61 7.57
N ASN A 121 -2.92 9.48 8.83
CA ASN A 121 -2.02 8.40 9.24
C ASN A 121 -2.69 7.02 9.17
N TYR A 122 -4.00 6.94 9.39
CA TYR A 122 -4.79 5.75 9.13
C TYR A 122 -4.64 5.29 7.68
N SER A 123 -4.83 6.20 6.73
CA SER A 123 -4.83 5.90 5.29
C SER A 123 -3.47 5.38 4.85
N ASP A 124 -2.39 5.98 5.36
CA ASP A 124 -1.02 5.55 5.09
C ASP A 124 -0.73 4.15 5.65
N CYS A 125 -1.12 3.87 6.90
CA CYS A 125 -0.96 2.55 7.50
C CYS A 125 -1.80 1.49 6.78
N PHE A 126 -3.03 1.82 6.40
CA PHE A 126 -3.91 0.93 5.66
C PHE A 126 -3.30 0.56 4.31
N ILE A 127 -2.85 1.54 3.53
CA ILE A 127 -2.15 1.30 2.26
C ILE A 127 -0.87 0.48 2.47
N GLY A 128 -0.09 0.80 3.51
CA GLY A 128 1.10 0.04 3.91
C GLY A 128 0.80 -1.44 4.14
N SER A 129 -0.31 -1.76 4.81
CA SER A 129 -0.74 -3.14 5.06
C SER A 129 -1.08 -3.89 3.75
N GLN A 130 -1.63 -3.19 2.75
CA GLN A 130 -1.94 -3.79 1.45
C GLN A 130 -0.67 -4.00 0.61
N HIS A 131 0.26 -3.04 0.65
CA HIS A 131 1.58 -3.19 0.04
C HIS A 131 2.34 -4.41 0.60
N ALA A 132 2.30 -4.61 1.92
CA ALA A 132 2.87 -5.79 2.56
C ALA A 132 2.24 -7.09 2.03
N GLY A 133 0.89 -7.13 1.96
CA GLY A 133 0.17 -8.28 1.38
C GLY A 133 0.52 -8.55 -0.09
N ARG A 134 0.68 -7.49 -0.91
CA ARG A 134 1.10 -7.59 -2.31
C ARG A 134 2.53 -8.14 -2.44
N ASN A 135 3.47 -7.62 -1.65
CA ASN A 135 4.86 -8.06 -1.69
C ASN A 135 4.99 -9.53 -1.24
N ARG A 136 4.19 -9.95 -0.25
CA ARG A 136 4.08 -11.36 0.11
C ARG A 136 3.56 -12.23 -1.03
N ALA A 137 2.49 -11.79 -1.71
CA ALA A 137 1.94 -12.54 -2.85
C ALA A 137 2.98 -12.69 -3.99
N TRP A 138 3.79 -11.66 -4.21
CA TRP A 138 4.90 -11.68 -5.16
C TRP A 138 6.00 -12.69 -4.76
N GLU A 139 6.41 -12.70 -3.50
CA GLU A 139 7.40 -13.67 -3.01
C GLU A 139 6.90 -15.12 -3.06
N LEU A 140 5.63 -15.34 -2.72
CA LEU A 140 5.00 -16.66 -2.85
C LEU A 140 4.91 -17.12 -4.32
N TRP A 141 4.74 -16.21 -5.26
CA TRP A 141 4.70 -16.54 -6.68
C TRP A 141 6.08 -16.82 -7.27
N THR A 142 7.05 -15.94 -7.01
CA THR A 142 8.44 -16.08 -7.45
C THR A 142 9.17 -17.24 -6.77
N GLY A 143 8.66 -17.71 -5.62
CA GLY A 143 9.34 -18.71 -4.79
C GLY A 143 10.59 -18.15 -4.08
N ALA A 144 10.77 -16.82 -4.10
CA ALA A 144 11.90 -16.13 -3.47
C ALA A 144 11.65 -15.80 -1.99
N GLY A 145 10.47 -16.13 -1.46
CA GLY A 145 10.12 -15.88 -0.07
C GLY A 145 10.83 -16.83 0.88
N THR A 146 11.64 -16.28 1.79
CA THR A 146 11.99 -16.96 3.04
C THR A 146 10.70 -17.22 3.79
N ALA A 147 10.12 -18.40 3.61
CA ALA A 147 9.00 -18.85 4.42
C ALA A 147 9.46 -18.78 5.88
N SER A 148 8.90 -17.85 6.66
CA SER A 148 8.97 -17.93 8.10
C SER A 148 8.53 -19.35 8.47
N SER A 149 9.39 -20.09 9.16
CA SER A 149 9.27 -21.52 9.47
C SER A 149 7.87 -21.95 9.93
N PHE A 150 7.14 -21.06 10.60
CA PHE A 150 5.77 -21.27 11.07
C PHE A 150 4.70 -21.47 9.97
N ALA A 151 4.86 -20.84 8.80
CA ALA A 151 3.94 -21.00 7.66
C ALA A 151 4.42 -22.09 6.68
N ALA A 152 5.68 -22.48 6.77
CA ALA A 152 6.29 -23.56 5.98
C ALA A 152 5.83 -24.93 6.47
N GLU A 153 5.77 -25.17 7.79
CA GLU A 153 5.33 -26.46 8.34
C GLU A 153 3.87 -26.78 8.04
N ALA A 154 2.99 -25.77 8.02
CA ALA A 154 1.58 -25.96 7.63
C ALA A 154 1.39 -26.21 6.11
N ASN A 155 2.36 -25.81 5.28
CA ASN A 155 2.34 -25.97 3.83
C ASN A 155 3.37 -27.00 3.33
N ALA A 156 4.01 -27.77 4.22
CA ALA A 156 5.02 -28.78 3.86
C ALA A 156 4.43 -30.02 3.18
N SER A 157 3.11 -30.07 2.97
CA SER A 157 2.43 -31.01 2.08
C SER A 157 2.02 -30.40 0.74
N VAL A 158 2.44 -29.17 0.42
CA VAL A 158 2.00 -28.48 -0.81
C VAL A 158 2.78 -29.00 -2.00
N ASP A 159 2.15 -30.00 -2.63
CA ASP A 159 2.24 -30.41 -4.01
C ASP A 159 2.94 -29.41 -4.96
N MET A 160 3.64 -29.97 -5.95
CA MET A 160 4.03 -29.29 -7.20
C MET A 160 2.80 -28.88 -8.06
N ASN A 161 1.76 -28.34 -7.45
CA ASN A 161 0.54 -27.94 -8.11
C ASN A 161 0.71 -26.54 -8.71
N LEU A 162 0.49 -26.42 -10.03
CA LEU A 162 0.51 -25.15 -10.77
C LEU A 162 -0.61 -24.19 -10.31
N LYS A 163 -1.70 -24.75 -9.77
CA LYS A 163 -2.92 -24.06 -9.33
C LYS A 163 -2.66 -22.96 -8.26
N PRO A 164 -1.96 -23.20 -7.13
CA PRO A 164 -1.64 -22.16 -6.16
C PRO A 164 -0.73 -21.06 -6.73
N ARG A 165 0.21 -21.37 -7.65
CA ARG A 165 1.07 -20.35 -8.29
C ARG A 165 0.25 -19.41 -9.18
N ILE A 166 -0.64 -19.97 -10.00
CA ILE A 166 -1.55 -19.18 -10.84
C ILE A 166 -2.47 -18.32 -9.96
N GLN A 167 -3.03 -18.89 -8.88
CA GLN A 167 -3.85 -18.12 -7.94
C GLN A 167 -3.09 -16.97 -7.29
N ASN A 168 -1.83 -17.18 -6.87
CA ASN A 168 -1.00 -16.14 -6.28
C ASN A 168 -0.65 -15.04 -7.29
N PHE A 169 -0.39 -15.40 -8.56
CA PHE A 169 -0.20 -14.45 -9.65
C PHE A 169 -1.46 -13.59 -9.88
N PHE A 170 -2.63 -14.22 -10.00
CA PHE A 170 -3.89 -13.49 -10.18
C PHE A 170 -4.20 -12.60 -8.97
N ARG A 171 -3.95 -13.06 -7.74
CA ARG A 171 -4.08 -12.23 -6.53
C ARG A 171 -3.14 -11.03 -6.59
N TRP A 172 -1.88 -11.22 -6.97
CA TRP A 172 -0.91 -10.14 -7.11
C TRP A 172 -1.32 -9.14 -8.21
N LEU A 173 -1.70 -9.64 -9.39
CA LEU A 173 -2.15 -8.82 -10.51
C LEU A 173 -3.43 -8.05 -10.18
N PHE A 174 -4.39 -8.70 -9.54
CA PHE A 174 -5.61 -8.04 -9.10
C PHE A 174 -5.30 -6.97 -8.02
N ASN A 175 -4.38 -7.25 -7.11
CA ASN A 175 -3.95 -6.27 -6.10
C ASN A 175 -3.22 -5.08 -6.72
N ILE A 176 -2.40 -5.28 -7.76
CA ILE A 176 -1.70 -4.17 -8.42
C ILE A 176 -2.66 -3.32 -9.27
N LEU A 177 -3.61 -3.95 -9.95
CA LEU A 177 -4.67 -3.26 -10.66
C LEU A 177 -5.52 -2.44 -9.69
N ASN A 178 -5.90 -3.00 -8.54
CA ASN A 178 -6.61 -2.25 -7.49
C ASN A 178 -5.77 -1.11 -6.91
N ASP A 179 -4.47 -1.28 -6.70
CA ASP A 179 -3.64 -0.16 -6.24
C ASP A 179 -3.54 0.96 -7.29
N ALA A 180 -3.40 0.59 -8.57
CA ALA A 180 -3.29 1.53 -9.68
C ALA A 180 -4.61 2.29 -9.94
N VAL A 181 -5.74 1.59 -9.97
CA VAL A 181 -7.04 2.16 -10.38
C VAL A 181 -7.62 3.11 -9.32
N TRP A 182 -7.52 2.75 -8.04
CA TRP A 182 -8.21 3.51 -6.97
C TRP A 182 -7.44 3.60 -5.65
N GLY A 183 -6.23 3.03 -5.57
CA GLY A 183 -5.40 3.09 -4.36
C GLY A 183 -6.15 2.57 -3.14
N TYR A 184 -6.87 1.45 -3.31
CA TYR A 184 -7.74 0.83 -2.30
C TYR A 184 -8.88 1.71 -1.78
N GLY A 185 -9.27 2.75 -2.52
CA GLY A 185 -10.35 3.67 -2.15
C GLY A 185 -9.90 4.89 -1.33
N GLU A 186 -8.59 5.03 -1.08
CA GLU A 186 -8.02 6.13 -0.29
C GLU A 186 -7.55 7.32 -1.14
N LYS A 187 -7.27 7.09 -2.43
CA LYS A 187 -6.63 8.09 -3.32
C LYS A 187 -7.52 8.41 -4.54
N PRO A 188 -8.64 9.14 -4.38
CA PRO A 188 -9.59 9.41 -5.47
C PRO A 188 -8.97 10.20 -6.64
N LEU A 189 -7.93 11.00 -6.38
CA LEU A 189 -7.19 11.71 -7.43
C LEU A 189 -6.52 10.75 -8.44
N ARG A 190 -6.04 9.59 -7.99
CA ARG A 190 -5.46 8.59 -8.90
C ARG A 190 -6.51 8.04 -9.85
N THR A 191 -7.71 7.78 -9.35
CA THR A 191 -8.82 7.33 -10.19
C THR A 191 -9.17 8.36 -11.25
N LEU A 192 -9.26 9.65 -10.90
CA LEU A 192 -9.49 10.73 -11.88
C LEU A 192 -8.41 10.74 -12.97
N VAL A 193 -7.14 10.60 -12.60
CA VAL A 193 -6.03 10.52 -13.56
C VAL A 193 -6.17 9.29 -14.47
N VAL A 194 -6.55 8.12 -13.94
CA VAL A 194 -6.81 6.91 -14.75
C VAL A 194 -7.97 7.14 -15.73
N LEU A 195 -9.06 7.79 -15.30
CA LEU A 195 -10.17 8.15 -16.19
C LEU A 195 -9.69 9.05 -17.33
N ALA A 196 -8.92 10.09 -17.00
CA ALA A 196 -8.36 10.98 -18.01
C ALA A 196 -7.43 10.25 -18.97
N ILE A 197 -6.55 9.37 -18.47
CA ILE A 197 -5.65 8.57 -19.32
C ILE A 197 -6.43 7.68 -20.28
N ILE A 198 -7.53 7.06 -19.85
CA ILE A 198 -8.36 6.23 -20.73
C ILE A 198 -9.00 7.10 -21.82
N ILE A 199 -9.61 8.22 -21.45
CA ILE A 199 -10.27 9.12 -22.41
C ILE A 199 -9.25 9.68 -23.42
N PHE A 200 -8.15 10.27 -22.94
CA PHE A 200 -7.12 10.81 -23.84
C PHE A 200 -6.41 9.72 -24.64
N GLY A 201 -6.19 8.53 -24.05
CA GLY A 201 -5.60 7.39 -24.74
C GLY A 201 -6.47 6.87 -25.88
N CYS A 202 -7.76 6.68 -25.64
CA CYS A 202 -8.73 6.31 -26.67
C CYS A 202 -8.87 7.41 -27.73
N ALA A 203 -8.92 8.69 -27.33
CA ALA A 203 -8.96 9.81 -28.28
C ALA A 203 -7.74 9.84 -29.22
N ILE A 204 -6.53 9.56 -28.71
CA ILE A 204 -5.33 9.42 -29.54
C ILE A 204 -5.53 8.30 -30.57
N VAL A 205 -5.94 7.11 -30.13
CA VAL A 205 -6.15 5.97 -31.01
C VAL A 205 -7.22 6.26 -32.07
N TYR A 206 -8.31 6.92 -31.70
CA TYR A 206 -9.37 7.32 -32.63
C TYR A 206 -8.92 8.34 -33.67
N SER A 207 -8.09 9.31 -33.28
CA SER A 207 -7.55 10.30 -34.21
C SER A 207 -6.63 9.65 -35.27
N PHE A 208 -5.82 8.67 -34.86
CA PHE A 208 -4.92 7.95 -35.78
C PHE A 208 -5.61 6.83 -36.57
N SER A 209 -6.72 6.27 -36.09
CA SER A 209 -7.32 5.10 -36.72
C SER A 209 -7.95 5.38 -38.09
N GLY A 210 -8.44 6.59 -38.36
CA GLY A 210 -9.09 6.96 -39.64
C GLY A 210 -10.42 6.25 -39.95
N HIS A 211 -10.82 5.26 -39.17
CA HIS A 211 -12.01 4.42 -39.38
C HIS A 211 -13.23 4.91 -38.59
N ILE A 212 -13.48 6.22 -38.58
CA ILE A 212 -14.65 6.80 -37.91
C ILE A 212 -15.63 7.29 -38.96
N ILE A 213 -16.84 6.76 -38.90
CA ILE A 213 -17.91 7.04 -39.84
C ILE A 213 -18.64 8.29 -39.34
N SER A 214 -18.67 9.33 -40.18
CA SER A 214 -19.35 10.59 -39.91
C SER A 214 -19.95 11.09 -41.22
N ALA A 215 -21.23 11.50 -41.20
CA ALA A 215 -21.96 11.95 -42.39
C ALA A 215 -21.93 10.96 -43.58
N GLY A 216 -21.94 9.64 -43.32
CA GLY A 216 -22.05 8.60 -44.34
C GLY A 216 -20.73 8.14 -44.98
N GLY A 217 -19.58 8.63 -44.53
CA GLY A 217 -18.26 8.18 -45.00
C GLY A 217 -17.24 8.01 -43.87
N GLU A 218 -16.21 7.20 -44.11
CA GLU A 218 -15.05 7.09 -43.20
C GLU A 218 -14.13 8.30 -43.38
N ARG A 219 -13.83 8.99 -42.27
CA ARG A 219 -12.90 10.10 -42.28
C ARG A 219 -12.00 10.10 -41.05
N HIS A 220 -10.83 10.70 -41.22
CA HIS A 220 -10.04 11.13 -40.07
C HIS A 220 -10.76 12.25 -39.35
N ILE A 221 -10.90 12.10 -38.05
CA ILE A 221 -11.43 13.15 -37.17
C ILE A 221 -10.27 13.92 -36.54
N SER A 222 -10.51 15.20 -36.30
CA SER A 222 -9.57 16.03 -35.55
C SER A 222 -9.40 15.51 -34.12
N PHE A 223 -8.28 15.85 -33.49
CA PHE A 223 -8.02 15.42 -32.10
C PHE A 223 -9.11 15.89 -31.12
N LEU A 224 -9.68 17.07 -31.34
CA LEU A 224 -10.79 17.59 -30.51
C LEU A 224 -12.09 16.81 -30.72
N GLU A 225 -12.43 16.46 -31.96
CA GLU A 225 -13.56 15.57 -32.26
C GLU A 225 -13.33 14.17 -31.65
N ALA A 226 -12.08 13.69 -31.61
CA ALA A 226 -11.74 12.40 -31.02
C ALA A 226 -11.86 12.40 -29.49
N ILE A 227 -11.47 13.49 -28.81
CA ILE A 227 -11.72 13.68 -27.37
C ILE A 227 -13.22 13.70 -27.10
N TYR A 228 -13.99 14.43 -27.92
CA TYR A 228 -15.44 14.46 -27.80
C TYR A 228 -16.04 13.06 -27.95
N PHE A 229 -15.67 12.33 -29.01
CA PHE A 229 -16.16 10.97 -29.26
C PHE A 229 -15.79 9.99 -28.12
N SER A 230 -14.55 10.03 -27.64
CA SER A 230 -14.10 9.22 -26.50
C SER A 230 -14.87 9.59 -25.22
N THR A 231 -15.07 10.88 -24.94
CA THR A 231 -15.81 11.32 -23.75
C THR A 231 -17.27 10.82 -23.76
N ILE A 232 -17.97 10.92 -24.89
CA ILE A 232 -19.38 10.46 -24.98
C ILE A 232 -19.49 8.93 -24.99
N THR A 233 -18.45 8.23 -25.48
CA THR A 233 -18.37 6.77 -25.46
C THR A 233 -18.08 6.25 -24.06
N PHE A 234 -17.10 6.86 -23.39
CA PHE A 234 -16.74 6.59 -22.00
C PHE A 234 -17.89 6.83 -21.03
N THR A 235 -18.63 7.93 -21.21
CA THR A 235 -19.83 8.24 -20.42
C THR A 235 -21.07 7.47 -20.87
N THR A 236 -20.97 6.64 -21.91
CA THR A 236 -22.07 5.85 -22.50
C THR A 236 -23.26 6.66 -22.99
N VAL A 237 -23.06 7.96 -23.27
CA VAL A 237 -24.10 8.88 -23.77
C VAL A 237 -24.39 8.61 -25.25
N GLY A 238 -23.36 8.49 -26.08
CA GLY A 238 -23.45 8.06 -27.48
C GLY A 238 -24.47 8.83 -28.34
N PHE A 239 -24.24 10.11 -28.64
CA PHE A 239 -25.15 10.94 -29.46
C PHE A 239 -25.39 10.44 -30.89
N GLY A 240 -24.48 9.64 -31.45
CA GLY A 240 -24.62 9.03 -32.77
C GLY A 240 -24.01 9.84 -33.93
N ASP A 241 -23.40 10.99 -33.65
CA ASP A 241 -22.75 11.85 -34.66
C ASP A 241 -21.48 11.22 -35.26
N PHE A 242 -20.83 10.39 -34.47
CA PHE A 242 -19.65 9.61 -34.82
C PHE A 242 -19.90 8.14 -34.54
N LEU A 243 -19.64 7.29 -35.53
CA LEU A 243 -19.85 5.85 -35.46
C LEU A 243 -18.50 5.14 -35.63
N PRO A 244 -18.12 4.22 -34.71
CA PRO A 244 -16.89 3.46 -34.86
C PRO A 244 -17.01 2.44 -36.02
N GLY A 245 -16.06 2.48 -36.95
CA GLY A 245 -15.90 1.53 -38.05
C GLY A 245 -14.91 0.40 -37.72
N HIS A 246 -15.09 -0.75 -38.35
CA HIS A 246 -14.16 -1.90 -38.25
C HIS A 246 -13.74 -2.24 -36.81
N TRP A 247 -12.44 -2.25 -36.54
CA TRP A 247 -11.84 -2.62 -35.25
C TRP A 247 -12.10 -1.60 -34.14
N THR A 248 -12.39 -0.33 -34.48
CA THR A 248 -12.67 0.72 -33.48
C THR A 248 -13.95 0.44 -32.68
N ARG A 249 -14.83 -0.43 -33.18
CA ARG A 249 -16.03 -0.91 -32.46
C ARG A 249 -15.67 -1.67 -31.18
N PHE A 250 -14.67 -2.55 -31.26
CA PHE A 250 -14.21 -3.28 -30.08
C PHE A 250 -13.56 -2.34 -29.07
N LEU A 251 -12.83 -1.34 -29.55
CA LEU A 251 -12.24 -0.32 -28.68
C LEU A 251 -13.31 0.52 -27.99
N ALA A 252 -14.34 0.96 -28.72
CA ALA A 252 -15.47 1.72 -28.16
C ALA A 252 -16.26 0.90 -27.13
N ALA A 253 -16.47 -0.39 -27.41
CA ALA A 253 -17.12 -1.29 -26.45
C ALA A 253 -16.28 -1.48 -25.17
N ALA A 254 -14.95 -1.64 -25.31
CA ALA A 254 -14.04 -1.74 -24.17
C ALA A 254 -13.97 -0.44 -23.36
N GLU A 255 -13.97 0.72 -24.04
CA GLU A 255 -13.99 2.04 -23.40
C GLU A 255 -15.29 2.26 -22.61
N ALA A 256 -16.45 1.96 -23.21
CA ALA A 256 -17.75 2.03 -22.53
C ALA A 256 -17.80 1.11 -21.30
N LEU A 257 -17.26 -0.12 -21.40
CA LEU A 257 -17.17 -1.05 -20.28
C LEU A 257 -16.22 -0.53 -19.17
N SER A 258 -15.15 0.16 -19.54
CA SER A 258 -14.28 0.82 -18.56
C SER A 258 -14.99 1.97 -17.87
N GLY A 259 -15.79 2.76 -18.58
CA GLY A 259 -16.56 3.87 -18.01
C GLY A 259 -17.58 3.42 -16.98
N ILE A 260 -18.41 2.43 -17.33
CA ILE A 260 -19.44 1.92 -16.42
C ILE A 260 -18.86 1.27 -15.15
N THR A 261 -17.62 0.78 -15.20
CA THR A 261 -16.95 0.17 -14.04
C THR A 261 -16.17 1.18 -13.20
N LEU A 262 -15.48 2.13 -13.83
CA LEU A 262 -14.58 3.06 -13.14
C LEU A 262 -15.30 4.27 -12.54
N VAL A 263 -16.38 4.77 -13.16
CA VAL A 263 -17.13 5.92 -12.63
C VAL A 263 -17.74 5.62 -11.26
N PRO A 264 -18.41 4.47 -11.00
CA PRO A 264 -18.88 4.13 -9.67
C PRO A 264 -17.76 3.99 -8.64
N LEU A 265 -16.60 3.43 -9.03
CA LEU A 265 -15.45 3.30 -8.14
C LEU A 265 -14.90 4.67 -7.72
N PHE A 266 -14.86 5.63 -8.65
CA PHE A 266 -14.50 7.01 -8.34
C PHE A 266 -15.46 7.63 -7.32
N VAL A 267 -16.77 7.49 -7.54
CA VAL A 267 -17.79 8.02 -6.62
C VAL A 267 -17.67 7.39 -5.24
N VAL A 268 -17.51 6.06 -5.14
CA VAL A 268 -17.34 5.38 -3.85
C VAL A 268 -16.08 5.85 -3.12
N GLY A 269 -14.96 6.02 -3.83
CA GLY A 269 -13.72 6.55 -3.25
C GLY A 269 -13.89 7.98 -2.72
N LEU A 270 -14.58 8.84 -3.48
CA LEU A 270 -14.88 10.21 -3.07
C LEU A 270 -15.79 10.23 -1.84
N THR A 271 -16.86 9.43 -1.83
CA THR A 271 -17.78 9.30 -0.70
C THR A 271 -17.07 8.82 0.55
N ARG A 272 -16.21 7.80 0.46
CA ARG A 272 -15.43 7.32 1.61
C ARG A 272 -14.51 8.38 2.17
N ARG A 273 -13.79 9.11 1.30
CA ARG A 273 -12.90 10.19 1.73
C ARG A 273 -13.68 11.33 2.38
N TYR A 274 -14.82 11.71 1.79
CA TYR A 274 -15.70 12.73 2.35
C TYR A 274 -16.21 12.32 3.73
N LEU A 275 -16.78 11.13 3.88
CA LEU A 275 -17.32 10.64 5.16
C LEU A 275 -16.29 10.58 6.28
N ARG A 276 -15.01 10.36 5.96
CA ARG A 276 -13.94 10.33 6.98
C ARG A 276 -13.42 11.70 7.38
N MET A 277 -13.48 12.71 6.50
CA MET A 277 -13.08 14.08 6.87
C MET A 277 -14.05 14.75 7.83
N TYR A 278 -15.32 14.32 7.85
CA TYR A 278 -16.38 14.89 8.67
C TYR A 278 -16.75 14.04 9.90
N ARG A 279 -15.88 13.10 10.30
CA ARG A 279 -16.06 12.24 11.47
C ARG A 279 -15.18 12.70 12.61
#